data_AF-A0A392PTR0-F1
#
_entry.id   AF-A0A392PTR0-F1
#
_cell.length_a   1.000
_cell.length_b   1.000
_cell.length_c   1.000
_cell.angle_alpha   90.00
_cell.angle_beta   90.00
_cell.angle_gamma   90.00
#
_symmetry.space_group_name_H-M   'P 1'
#
loop_
_entity.id
_entity.type
_entity.pdbx_description
1 polymer ?
#
loop_
_entity_poly.entity_id
_entity_poly.type
_entity_poly.pdbx_seq_one_letter_code
_entity_poly.pdbx_strand_id
1 'polypeptide(L)'
;VVIELPYVFVQSVVYGFIVYAMIGFEWNVAKVLWFLFFMYFTFLYFTYYGMMAVSVTPNNHISTIVSSAFYSVWNLFSGFVIPRPVSFK
;
A
#
# COMPACT_ATOMS: atom_id res chain seq x y z
N VAL A 1 -11.28 -5.69 12.14
CA VAL A 1 -10.85 -4.28 12.34
C VAL A 1 -9.85 -4.12 13.49
N VAL A 2 -10.25 -4.22 14.77
CA VAL A 2 -9.31 -3.90 15.88
C VAL A 2 -8.12 -4.87 15.96
N ILE A 3 -8.31 -6.15 15.59
CA ILE A 3 -7.22 -7.14 15.55
C ILE A 3 -6.26 -6.96 14.37
N GLU A 4 -6.68 -6.28 13.30
CA GLU A 4 -5.82 -6.07 12.12
C GLU A 4 -4.83 -4.95 12.36
N LEU A 5 -5.17 -3.96 13.19
CA LEU A 5 -4.28 -2.84 13.54
C LEU A 5 -2.90 -3.30 14.07
N PRO A 6 -2.81 -4.14 15.13
CA PRO A 6 -1.51 -4.59 15.62
C PRO A 6 -0.77 -5.48 14.61
N TYR A 7 -1.50 -6.31 13.84
CA TYR A 7 -0.89 -7.17 12.83
C TYR A 7 -0.28 -6.37 11.69
N VAL A 8 -1.03 -5.43 11.13
CA VAL A 8 -0.58 -4.54 10.06
C VAL A 8 0.54 -3.63 10.56
N PHE A 9 0.51 -3.21 11.83
CA PHE A 9 1.59 -2.43 12.43
C PHE A 9 2.89 -3.22 12.46
N VAL A 10 2.89 -4.43 13.04
CA VAL A 10 4.07 -5.30 13.07
C VAL A 10 4.57 -5.61 11.66
N GLN A 11 3.66 -5.93 10.73
CA GLN A 11 4.02 -6.20 9.35
C GLN A 11 4.66 -4.99 8.66
N SER A 12 4.11 -3.79 8.84
CA SER A 12 4.65 -2.56 8.26
C SER A 12 6.02 -2.19 8.84
N VAL A 13 6.25 -2.45 10.12
CA VAL A 13 7.55 -2.23 10.78
C VAL A 13 8.59 -3.18 10.22
N VAL A 14 8.30 -4.49 10.19
CA VAL A 14 9.25 -5.50 9.68
C VAL A 14 9.55 -5.25 8.20
N TYR A 15 8.53 -5.08 7.37
CA TYR A 15 8.70 -4.84 5.94
C TYR A 15 9.40 -3.50 5.67
N GLY A 16 8.95 -2.43 6.33
CA GLY A 16 9.51 -1.09 6.15
C GLY A 16 10.98 -1.03 6.53
N PHE A 17 11.38 -1.68 7.62
CA PHE A 17 12.77 -1.70 8.08
C PHE A 17 13.69 -2.47 7.11
N ILE A 18 13.23 -3.62 6.59
CA ILE A 18 13.99 -4.40 5.61
C ILE A 18 14.17 -3.62 4.31
N VAL A 19 13.09 -3.05 3.77
CA VAL A 19 13.15 -2.30 2.49
C VAL A 19 14.02 -1.05 2.63
N TYR A 20 13.92 -0.36 3.76
CA TYR A 20 14.75 0.82 4.03
C TYR A 20 16.25 0.47 4.06
N ALA A 21 16.59 -0.65 4.70
CA ALA A 21 17.96 -1.16 4.72
C ALA A 21 18.47 -1.60 3.33
N MET A 22 17.61 -2.22 2.51
CA MET A 22 17.97 -2.69 1.16
C MET A 22 18.19 -1.56 0.15
N ILE A 23 17.47 -0.44 0.28
CA ILE A 23 17.65 0.72 -0.62
C ILE A 23 18.93 1.49 -0.27
N GLY A 24 19.47 1.33 0.95
CA GLY A 24 20.66 2.04 1.40
C GLY A 24 20.42 3.53 1.66
N PHE A 25 19.22 3.88 2.13
CA PHE A 25 18.89 5.26 2.49
C PHE A 25 19.75 5.76 3.68
N GLU A 26 19.96 7.08 3.75
CA GLU A 26 20.62 7.72 4.89
C GLU A 26 19.88 7.41 6.20
N TRP A 27 20.58 6.85 7.19
CA TRP A 27 20.07 6.48 8.50
C TRP A 27 19.67 7.68 9.38
N ASN A 28 18.65 8.43 8.97
CA ASN A 28 18.05 9.48 9.77
C ASN A 28 16.69 9.01 10.31
N VAL A 29 16.55 9.00 11.64
CA VAL A 29 15.33 8.56 12.34
C VAL A 29 14.09 9.28 11.81
N ALA A 30 14.18 10.57 11.50
CA ALA A 30 13.04 11.33 10.97
C ALA A 30 12.58 10.81 9.59
N LYS A 31 13.52 10.42 8.71
CA LYS A 31 13.22 9.87 7.38
C LYS A 31 12.69 8.43 7.48
N VAL A 32 13.24 7.62 8.38
CA VAL A 32 12.75 6.27 8.68
C VAL A 32 11.31 6.33 9.19
N LEU A 33 11.02 7.23 10.13
CA LEU A 33 9.69 7.35 10.74
C LEU A 33 8.65 7.83 9.73
N TRP A 34 9.02 8.76 8.85
CA TRP A 34 8.18 9.18 7.72
C TRP A 34 7.93 8.05 6.71
N PHE A 35 8.97 7.27 6.37
CA PHE A 35 8.83 6.12 5.47
C PHE A 35 7.91 5.04 6.07
N LEU A 36 8.10 4.74 7.37
CA LEU A 36 7.31 3.76 8.10
C LEU A 36 5.85 4.22 8.24
N PHE A 37 5.60 5.52 8.49
CA PHE A 37 4.27 6.10 8.51
C PHE A 37 3.54 5.91 7.17
N PHE A 38 4.18 6.29 6.05
CA PHE A 38 3.59 6.10 4.74
C PHE A 38 3.34 4.63 4.39
N MET A 39 4.28 3.75 4.75
CA MET A 39 4.09 2.31 4.52
C MET A 39 2.93 1.76 5.35
N TYR A 40 2.85 2.09 6.64
CA TYR A 40 1.77 1.64 7.51
C TYR A 40 0.38 2.06 6.97
N PHE A 41 0.20 3.32 6.59
CA PHE A 41 -1.06 3.80 6.01
C PHE A 41 -1.40 3.11 4.68
N THR A 42 -0.39 2.86 3.84
CA THR A 42 -0.60 2.16 2.57
C THR A 42 -1.06 0.72 2.80
N PHE A 43 -0.39 -0.04 3.67
CA PHE A 43 -0.79 -1.40 4.02
C PHE A 43 -2.20 -1.45 4.62
N LEU A 44 -2.50 -0.53 5.54
CA LEU A 44 -3.80 -0.44 6.20
C LEU A 44 -4.93 -0.12 5.21
N TYR A 45 -4.69 0.75 4.23
CA TYR A 45 -5.62 0.99 3.13
C TYR A 45 -5.87 -0.26 2.28
N PHE A 46 -4.81 -0.98 1.90
CA PHE A 46 -4.92 -2.23 1.14
C PHE A 46 -5.72 -3.30 1.90
N THR A 47 -5.47 -3.47 3.21
CA THR A 47 -6.17 -4.46 4.04
C THR A 47 -7.66 -4.13 4.20
N TYR A 48 -8.03 -2.87 4.50
CA TYR A 48 -9.43 -2.48 4.60
C TYR A 48 -10.16 -2.56 3.26
N TYR A 49 -9.50 -2.17 2.17
CA TYR A 49 -10.06 -2.30 0.84
C TYR A 49 -10.32 -3.77 0.47
N GLY A 50 -9.38 -4.67 0.77
CA GLY A 50 -9.56 -6.11 0.54
C GLY A 50 -10.73 -6.69 1.34
N MET A 51 -10.89 -6.31 2.61
CA MET A 51 -12.01 -6.76 3.43
C MET A 51 -13.37 -6.20 2.95
N MET A 52 -13.39 -4.97 2.45
CA MET A 52 -14.59 -4.38 1.84
C MET A 52 -14.95 -5.06 0.52
N ALA A 53 -13.96 -5.39 -0.32
CA ALA A 53 -14.21 -6.11 -1.56
C ALA A 53 -14.75 -7.53 -1.32
N VAL A 54 -14.33 -8.21 -0.25
CA VAL A 54 -14.84 -9.54 0.13
C VAL A 54 -16.25 -9.44 0.71
N SER A 55 -16.56 -8.42 1.50
CA SER A 55 -17.89 -8.28 2.10
C SER A 55 -18.98 -7.86 1.11
N VAL A 56 -18.62 -7.11 0.06
CA VAL A 56 -19.57 -6.64 -0.96
C VAL A 56 -19.90 -7.71 -2.00
N THR A 57 -19.05 -8.74 -2.16
CA THR A 57 -19.26 -9.77 -3.19
C THR A 57 -19.69 -11.11 -2.57
N PRO A 58 -20.68 -11.81 -3.15
CA PRO A 58 -21.16 -13.09 -2.61
C PRO A 58 -20.19 -14.26 -2.81
N ASN A 59 -19.08 -14.06 -3.54
CA ASN A 59 -18.12 -15.12 -3.86
C ASN A 59 -16.67 -14.58 -3.82
N ASN A 60 -15.79 -15.30 -3.12
CA ASN A 60 -14.37 -14.96 -2.98
C ASN A 60 -13.63 -14.82 -4.32
N HIS A 61 -14.01 -15.61 -5.33
CA HIS A 61 -13.42 -15.50 -6.67
C HIS A 61 -13.74 -14.16 -7.35
N ILE A 62 -14.95 -13.64 -7.14
CA ILE A 62 -15.36 -12.35 -7.72
C ILE A 62 -14.67 -11.21 -6.98
N SER A 63 -14.53 -11.32 -5.65
CA SER A 63 -13.80 -10.35 -4.83
C SER A 63 -12.36 -10.12 -5.27
N THR A 64 -11.64 -11.21 -5.58
CA THR A 64 -10.23 -11.14 -6.01
C THR A 64 -10.09 -10.52 -7.40
N ILE A 65 -11.03 -10.81 -8.31
CA ILE A 65 -11.04 -10.20 -9.66
C ILE A 65 -11.31 -8.69 -9.56
N VAL A 66 -12.28 -8.27 -8.76
CA VAL A 66 -12.60 -6.84 -8.57
C VAL A 66 -11.43 -6.10 -7.92
N SER A 67 -10.83 -6.68 -6.87
CA SER A 67 -9.69 -6.06 -6.18
C SER A 67 -8.46 -5.92 -7.08
N SER A 68 -8.14 -6.97 -7.85
CA SER A 68 -7.00 -6.94 -8.78
C SER A 68 -7.21 -5.96 -9.95
N ALA A 69 -8.42 -5.87 -10.48
CA ALA A 69 -8.76 -4.85 -11.49
C ALA A 69 -8.58 -3.43 -10.94
N PHE A 70 -9.03 -3.17 -9.70
CA PHE A 70 -8.89 -1.87 -9.08
C PHE A 70 -7.43 -1.50 -8.79
N TYR A 71 -6.62 -2.46 -8.32
CA TYR A 71 -5.18 -2.26 -8.15
C TYR A 71 -4.47 -2.03 -9.49
N SER A 72 -4.92 -2.68 -10.58
CA SER A 72 -4.39 -2.43 -11.93
C SER A 72 -4.67 -1.00 -12.41
N VAL A 73 -5.89 -0.49 -12.16
CA VAL A 73 -6.25 0.90 -12.47
C VAL A 73 -5.43 1.88 -11.63
N TRP A 74 -5.28 1.60 -10.33
CA TRP A 74 -4.44 2.41 -9.44
C TRP A 74 -2.97 2.46 -9.90
N ASN A 75 -2.41 1.32 -10.31
CA ASN A 75 -1.04 1.26 -10.85
C ASN A 75 -0.89 2.09 -12.13
N LEU A 76 -1.89 2.05 -13.02
CA LEU A 76 -1.89 2.80 -14.29
C LEU A 76 -1.86 4.32 -14.07
N PHE A 77 -2.61 4.82 -13.07
CA PHE A 77 -2.70 6.24 -12.75
C PHE A 77 -1.70 6.72 -11.68
N SER A 78 -0.92 5.82 -11.07
CA SER A 78 0.09 6.19 -10.06
C SER A 78 1.28 6.98 -10.61
N GLY A 79 1.34 7.21 -11.92
CA GLY A 79 2.36 8.02 -12.57
C GLY A 79 3.65 7.27 -12.94
N PHE A 80 3.71 5.96 -12.68
CA PHE A 80 4.84 5.11 -13.06
C PHE A 80 4.72 4.54 -14.49
N VAL A 81 3.52 4.11 -14.89
CA VAL A 81 3.25 3.53 -16.24
C VAL A 81 2.84 4.60 -17.25
N ILE A 82 2.03 5.57 -16.83
CA ILE A 82 1.68 6.74 -17.64
C ILE A 82 2.37 7.96 -17.01
N PRO A 83 3.45 8.49 -17.62
CA PRO A 83 4.02 9.76 -17.21
C PRO A 83 2.93 10.84 -17.33
N ARG A 84 2.70 11.63 -16.26
CA ARG A 84 1.81 12.79 -16.38
C ARG A 84 2.39 13.72 -17.46
N PRO A 85 1.58 14.25 -18.39
CA PRO A 85 2.08 15.23 -19.35
C PRO A 85 2.65 16.42 -18.59
N VAL A 86 3.95 16.65 -18.75
CA VAL A 86 4.61 17.90 -18.33
C VAL A 86 4.00 19.01 -19.16
N SER A 87 3.07 19.76 -18.58
CA SER A 87 2.68 21.05 -19.13
C SER A 87 3.87 21.99 -18.95
N PHE A 88 4.72 22.07 -19.98
CA PHE A 88 5.62 23.20 -20.15
C PHE A 88 4.77 24.46 -20.29
N LYS A 89 4.61 25.21 -19.20
CA LYS A 89 4.21 26.61 -19.24
C LYS A 89 4.82 27.35 -18.06
#